data_AF-A0AA95L3K9-F1
#
_entry.id   AF-A0AA95L3K9-F1
#
_cell.length_a   1.000
_cell.length_b   1.000
_cell.length_c   1.000
_cell.angle_alpha   90.00
_cell.angle_beta   90.00
_cell.angle_gamma   90.00
#
_symmetry.space_group_name_H-M   'P 1'
#
loop_
_entity.id
_entity.type
_entity.pdbx_description
1 polymer ?
#
loop_
_entity_poly.entity_id
_entity_poly.type
_entity_poly.pdbx_seq_one_letter_code
_entity_poly.pdbx_strand_id
1 'polypeptide(L)'
;MEFINYLFIALLLFLIVNRFIPTKGVRNITTTELKNELNDKNKQFVDVRTPGEYKGNHIKGFKNIPLHRLAEKATVLSKDKEVVVICQSGMRSQKASKQLKKLGFSKVTNVKGGMSAWF
;
A
#
# COMPACT_ATOMS: atom_id res chain seq x y z
N MET A 1 -37.78 -13.57 -11.40
CA MET A 1 -36.46 -14.16 -11.73
C MET A 1 -35.51 -13.10 -12.26
N GLU A 2 -35.91 -12.27 -13.22
CA GLU A 2 -35.08 -11.19 -13.78
C GLU A 2 -34.64 -10.11 -12.77
N PHE A 3 -35.53 -9.64 -11.88
CA PHE A 3 -35.18 -8.60 -10.90
C PHE A 3 -34.08 -9.02 -9.92
N ILE A 4 -34.12 -10.27 -9.45
CA ILE A 4 -33.09 -10.84 -8.56
C ILE A 4 -31.75 -10.96 -9.31
N ASN A 5 -31.76 -11.33 -10.59
CA ASN A 5 -30.56 -11.35 -11.43
C ASN A 5 -29.96 -9.96 -11.59
N TYR A 6 -30.76 -8.92 -11.85
CA TYR A 6 -30.26 -7.55 -11.92
C TYR A 6 -29.69 -7.06 -10.59
N LEU A 7 -30.31 -7.42 -9.46
CA LEU A 7 -29.79 -7.09 -8.14
C LEU A 7 -28.45 -7.78 -7.86
N PHE A 8 -28.32 -9.05 -8.27
CA PHE A 8 -27.07 -9.81 -8.17
C PHE A 8 -25.97 -9.24 -9.07
N ILE A 9 -26.31 -8.85 -10.31
CA ILE A 9 -25.38 -8.20 -11.24
C ILE A 9 -24.95 -6.84 -10.70
N ALA A 10 -25.86 -6.03 -10.18
CA ALA A 10 -25.54 -4.75 -9.56
C ALA A 10 -24.63 -4.92 -8.33
N LEU A 11 -24.89 -5.92 -7.49
CA LEU A 11 -24.03 -6.28 -6.35
C LEU A 11 -22.64 -6.72 -6.81
N LEU A 12 -22.55 -7.59 -7.83
CA LEU A 12 -21.29 -8.04 -8.41
C LEU A 12 -20.49 -6.88 -9.00
N LEU A 13 -21.15 -6.02 -9.79
CA LEU A 13 -20.55 -4.81 -10.36
C LEU A 13 -20.07 -3.87 -9.25
N PHE A 14 -20.87 -3.65 -8.20
CA PHE A 14 -20.49 -2.84 -7.05
C PHE A 14 -19.25 -3.39 -6.33
N LEU A 15 -19.19 -4.71 -6.08
CA LEU A 15 -18.04 -5.36 -5.46
C LEU A 15 -16.78 -5.27 -6.33
N ILE A 16 -16.92 -5.41 -7.65
CA ILE A 16 -15.82 -5.28 -8.60
C ILE A 16 -15.32 -3.83 -8.62
N VAL A 17 -16.22 -2.85 -8.78
CA VAL A 17 -15.85 -1.43 -8.84
C VAL A 17 -15.17 -0.98 -7.55
N ASN A 18 -15.69 -1.34 -6.37
CA ASN A 18 -15.09 -0.99 -5.08
C ASN A 18 -13.67 -1.52 -4.87
N ARG A 19 -13.28 -2.57 -5.60
CA ARG A 19 -11.92 -3.11 -5.56
C ARG A 19 -10.92 -2.20 -6.29
N PHE A 20 -11.35 -1.48 -7.31
CA PHE A 20 -10.50 -0.62 -8.14
C PHE A 20 -10.53 0.85 -7.73
N ILE A 21 -11.45 1.28 -6.86
CA ILE A 21 -11.47 2.66 -6.37
C ILE A 21 -10.17 2.96 -5.58
N PRO A 22 -9.39 3.97 -6.02
CA PRO A 22 -8.20 4.41 -5.30
C PRO A 22 -8.61 5.02 -3.96
N THR A 23 -7.82 4.76 -2.93
CA THR A 23 -8.09 5.32 -1.60
C THR A 23 -7.96 6.83 -1.60
N LYS A 24 -9.03 7.53 -1.22
CA LYS A 24 -9.01 8.97 -1.02
C LYS A 24 -7.91 9.35 -0.01
N GLY A 25 -7.06 10.31 -0.38
CA GLY A 25 -5.97 10.79 0.47
C GLY A 25 -4.74 9.88 0.57
N VAL A 26 -4.54 8.96 -0.39
CA VAL A 26 -3.27 8.23 -0.58
C VAL A 26 -2.58 8.76 -1.84
N ARG A 27 -1.38 9.30 -1.70
CA ARG A 27 -0.54 9.70 -2.84
C ARG A 27 -0.01 8.44 -3.52
N ASN A 28 0.06 8.44 -4.84
CA ASN A 28 0.65 7.31 -5.57
C ASN A 28 1.84 7.82 -6.36
N ILE A 29 2.99 7.17 -6.19
CA ILE A 29 4.23 7.50 -6.89
C ILE A 29 4.72 6.29 -7.70
N THR A 30 5.50 6.55 -8.73
CA THR A 30 6.23 5.57 -9.52
C THR A 30 7.55 5.21 -8.83
N THR A 31 8.20 4.15 -9.30
CA THR A 31 9.55 3.77 -8.84
C THR A 31 10.61 4.81 -9.21
N THR A 32 10.43 5.53 -10.32
CA THR A 32 11.28 6.66 -10.71
C THR A 32 11.19 7.81 -9.71
N GLU A 33 9.98 8.19 -9.31
CA GLU A 33 9.78 9.22 -8.28
C GLU A 33 10.30 8.76 -6.91
N LEU A 34 10.14 7.48 -6.58
CA LEU A 34 10.69 6.90 -5.35
C LEU A 34 12.22 7.07 -5.26
N LYS A 35 12.96 6.95 -6.37
CA LYS A 35 14.42 7.14 -6.39
C LYS A 35 14.82 8.54 -5.90
N ASN A 36 14.03 9.55 -6.25
CA ASN A 36 14.30 10.94 -5.83
C ASN A 36 13.98 11.17 -4.35
N GLU A 37 13.09 10.37 -3.76
CA GLU A 37 12.62 10.54 -2.39
C GLU A 37 13.33 9.64 -1.38
N LEU A 38 14.09 8.62 -1.83
CA LEU A 38 14.64 7.54 -1.00
C LEU A 38 15.54 8.02 0.16
N ASN A 39 16.14 9.19 0.04
CA ASN A 39 17.05 9.77 1.04
C ASN A 39 16.37 10.78 1.99
N ASP A 40 15.05 10.98 1.86
CA ASP A 40 14.31 11.92 2.70
C ASP A 40 14.11 11.37 4.12
N LYS A 41 14.77 12.00 5.10
CA LYS A 41 14.69 11.64 6.54
C LYS A 41 13.34 11.97 7.18
N ASN A 42 12.50 12.77 6.51
CA ASN A 42 11.15 13.09 6.94
C ASN A 42 10.13 12.02 6.52
N LYS A 43 10.57 11.01 5.74
CA LYS A 43 9.74 9.90 5.29
C LYS A 43 10.11 8.60 6.01
N GLN A 44 9.14 7.71 6.08
CA GLN A 44 9.30 6.35 6.61
C GLN A 44 8.97 5.36 5.51
N PHE A 45 9.89 4.45 5.23
CA PHE A 45 9.76 3.51 4.13
C PHE A 45 9.37 2.13 4.67
N VAL A 46 8.28 1.56 4.19
CA VAL A 46 7.71 0.30 4.69
C VAL A 46 7.50 -0.69 3.55
N ASP A 47 8.10 -1.87 3.67
CA ASP A 47 7.88 -2.99 2.76
C ASP A 47 6.90 -3.98 3.41
N VAL A 48 5.75 -4.17 2.76
CA VAL A 48 4.67 -5.02 3.27
C VAL A 48 4.67 -6.44 2.71
N ARG A 49 5.73 -6.83 1.98
CA ARG A 49 5.96 -8.21 1.54
C ARG A 49 6.27 -9.13 2.72
N THR A 50 6.26 -10.44 2.44
CA THR A 50 6.65 -11.44 3.42
C THR A 50 8.13 -11.26 3.83
N PRO A 51 8.53 -11.70 5.03
CA PRO A 51 9.93 -11.64 5.45
C PRO A 51 10.87 -12.41 4.50
N GLY A 52 10.39 -13.49 3.87
CA GLY A 52 11.15 -14.25 2.88
C GLY A 52 11.46 -13.44 1.63
N GLU A 53 10.44 -12.81 1.04
CA GLU A 53 10.61 -11.89 -0.11
C GLU A 53 11.57 -10.74 0.21
N TYR A 54 11.44 -10.16 1.41
CA TYR A 54 12.26 -9.04 1.86
C TYR A 54 13.74 -9.43 2.07
N LYS A 55 13.99 -10.61 2.66
CA LYS A 55 15.34 -11.13 2.88
C LYS A 55 16.07 -11.42 1.58
N GLY A 56 15.37 -11.90 0.54
CA GLY A 56 15.96 -12.18 -0.75
C GLY A 56 16.46 -10.91 -1.45
N ASN A 57 15.60 -9.90 -1.56
CA ASN A 57 15.96 -8.62 -2.17
C ASN A 57 15.04 -7.51 -1.68
N HIS A 58 15.61 -6.38 -1.27
CA HIS A 58 14.85 -5.23 -0.77
C HIS A 58 15.58 -3.91 -1.05
N ILE A 59 14.83 -2.81 -0.98
CA ILE A 59 15.39 -1.47 -1.10
C ILE A 59 15.96 -1.05 0.26
N LYS A 60 17.21 -0.61 0.29
CA LYS A 60 17.86 -0.13 1.52
C LYS A 60 17.06 1.04 2.11
N GLY A 61 16.90 1.03 3.43
CA GLY A 61 16.13 2.04 4.17
C GLY A 61 14.66 1.70 4.40
N PHE A 62 14.11 0.71 3.67
CA PHE A 62 12.79 0.17 3.99
C PHE A 62 12.83 -0.67 5.26
N LYS A 63 11.73 -0.65 6.02
CA LYS A 63 11.48 -1.55 7.15
C LYS A 63 10.46 -2.58 6.74
N ASN A 64 10.74 -3.87 6.94
CA ASN A 64 9.76 -4.91 6.66
C ASN A 64 8.66 -4.95 7.74
N ILE A 65 7.43 -4.66 7.34
CA ILE A 65 6.24 -4.84 8.16
C ILE A 65 5.21 -5.56 7.29
N PRO A 66 5.15 -6.90 7.33
CA PRO A 66 4.25 -7.67 6.49
C PRO A 66 2.80 -7.20 6.62
N LEU A 67 2.05 -7.18 5.52
CA LEU A 67 0.67 -6.66 5.49
C LEU A 67 -0.22 -7.25 6.61
N HIS A 68 -0.10 -8.54 6.88
CA HIS A 68 -0.90 -9.22 7.91
C HIS A 68 -0.57 -8.77 9.35
N ARG A 69 0.64 -8.25 9.60
CA ARG A 69 1.07 -7.68 10.89
C ARG A 69 0.95 -6.17 10.96
N LEU A 70 0.50 -5.52 9.88
CA LEU A 70 0.53 -4.06 9.78
C LEU A 70 -0.32 -3.38 10.86
N ALA A 71 -1.50 -3.91 11.20
CA ALA A 71 -2.33 -3.37 12.27
C ALA A 71 -1.60 -3.37 13.63
N GLU A 72 -0.98 -4.49 13.96
CA GLU A 72 -0.30 -4.71 15.24
C GLU A 72 1.00 -3.89 15.34
N LYS A 73 1.75 -3.82 14.23
CA LYS A 73 3.10 -3.23 14.20
C LYS A 73 3.14 -1.78 13.74
N ALA A 74 2.04 -1.20 13.24
CA ALA A 74 2.02 0.19 12.79
C ALA A 74 2.34 1.19 13.91
N THR A 75 2.20 0.82 15.18
CA THR A 75 2.56 1.65 16.35
C THR A 75 4.03 2.07 16.37
N VAL A 76 4.92 1.34 15.69
CA VAL A 76 6.34 1.70 15.58
C VAL A 76 6.60 2.83 14.56
N LEU A 77 5.59 3.21 13.78
CA LEU A 77 5.65 4.28 12.78
C LEU A 77 5.14 5.58 13.40
N SER A 78 5.70 6.70 12.98
CA SER A 78 5.26 8.02 13.42
C SER A 78 4.10 8.47 12.53
N LYS A 79 3.04 9.00 13.13
CA LYS A 79 1.89 9.53 12.38
C LYS A 79 2.15 10.90 11.74
N ASP A 80 3.23 11.58 12.15
CA ASP A 80 3.61 12.92 11.68
C ASP A 80 4.44 12.86 10.39
N LYS A 81 5.15 11.74 10.20
CA LYS A 81 5.96 11.47 9.01
C LYS A 81 5.13 10.81 7.92
N GLU A 82 5.51 11.08 6.68
CA GLU A 82 4.89 10.42 5.54
C GLU A 82 5.36 8.97 5.45
N VAL A 83 4.40 8.04 5.36
CA VAL A 83 4.69 6.61 5.24
C VAL A 83 4.60 6.20 3.77
N VAL A 84 5.76 5.87 3.18
CA VAL A 84 5.88 5.35 1.82
C VAL A 84 5.87 3.83 1.87
N VAL A 85 4.91 3.22 1.19
CA VAL A 85 4.64 1.79 1.26
C VAL A 85 4.88 1.12 -0.08
N ILE A 86 5.63 0.02 -0.07
CA ILE A 86 5.91 -0.80 -1.25
C ILE A 86 5.55 -2.26 -1.00
N CYS A 87 5.21 -2.97 -2.08
CA CYS A 87 5.12 -4.44 -2.08
C CYS A 87 5.70 -4.99 -3.39
N GLN A 88 5.37 -6.23 -3.77
CA GLN A 88 5.85 -6.80 -5.04
C GLN A 88 5.33 -6.05 -6.29
N SER A 89 4.00 -5.89 -6.43
CA SER A 89 3.36 -5.35 -7.65
C SER A 89 2.53 -4.06 -7.46
N GLY A 90 2.42 -3.56 -6.24
CA GLY A 90 1.56 -2.41 -5.87
C GLY A 90 0.21 -2.78 -5.24
N MET A 91 -0.28 -4.02 -5.38
CA MET A 91 -1.60 -4.41 -4.85
C MET A 91 -1.65 -4.51 -3.32
N ARG A 92 -0.64 -5.14 -2.70
CA ARG A 92 -0.57 -5.29 -1.24
C ARG A 92 -0.27 -3.96 -0.56
N SER A 93 0.59 -3.12 -1.16
CA SER A 93 0.89 -1.79 -0.66
C SER A 93 -0.33 -0.87 -0.74
N GLN A 94 -1.16 -0.97 -1.77
CA GLN A 94 -2.42 -0.22 -1.82
C GLN A 94 -3.34 -0.59 -0.64
N LYS A 95 -3.50 -1.89 -0.34
CA LYS A 95 -4.27 -2.36 0.84
C LYS A 95 -3.67 -1.85 2.14
N ALA A 96 -2.35 -1.94 2.28
CA ALA A 96 -1.63 -1.41 3.43
C ALA A 96 -1.86 0.10 3.61
N SER A 97 -1.85 0.87 2.52
CA SER A 97 -2.13 2.30 2.57
C SER A 97 -3.55 2.57 3.08
N LYS A 98 -4.55 1.80 2.64
CA LYS A 98 -5.94 1.91 3.17
C LYS A 98 -5.96 1.65 4.68
N GLN A 99 -5.24 0.64 5.13
CA GLN A 99 -5.17 0.26 6.55
C GLN A 99 -4.47 1.33 7.39
N LEU A 100 -3.35 1.89 6.92
CA LEU A 100 -2.67 2.99 7.59
C LEU A 100 -3.56 4.24 7.69
N LYS A 101 -4.28 4.59 6.62
CA LYS A 101 -5.27 5.69 6.69
C LYS A 101 -6.32 5.45 7.77
N LYS A 102 -6.84 4.22 7.91
CA LYS A 102 -7.80 3.85 8.97
C LYS A 102 -7.19 3.92 10.38
N LEU A 103 -5.89 3.68 10.52
CA LEU A 103 -5.16 3.79 11.80
C LEU A 103 -4.78 5.25 12.15
N GLY A 104 -5.21 6.23 11.33
CA GLY A 104 -5.01 7.65 11.58
C GLY A 104 -3.71 8.23 11.01
N PHE A 105 -3.04 7.53 10.09
CA PHE A 105 -1.90 8.11 9.38
C PHE A 105 -2.39 9.19 8.39
N SER A 106 -1.89 10.41 8.56
CA SER A 106 -2.31 11.57 7.77
C SER A 106 -1.73 11.51 6.35
N LYS A 107 -0.44 11.22 6.24
CA LYS A 107 0.33 11.19 4.99
C LYS A 107 0.78 9.77 4.66
N VAL A 108 0.18 9.20 3.62
CA VAL A 108 0.50 7.84 3.15
C VAL A 108 0.70 7.84 1.65
N THR A 109 1.78 7.22 1.21
CA THR A 109 2.17 7.12 -0.19
C THR A 109 2.32 5.66 -0.59
N ASN A 110 1.72 5.31 -1.72
CA ASN A 110 1.81 3.98 -2.32
C ASN A 110 2.75 4.02 -3.53
N VAL A 111 3.68 3.07 -3.61
CA VAL A 111 4.56 2.90 -4.77
C VAL A 111 3.88 1.99 -5.79
N LYS A 112 3.53 2.55 -6.95
CA LYS A 112 2.98 1.83 -8.11
C LYS A 112 4.05 0.95 -8.74
N GLY A 113 3.64 -0.20 -9.27
CA GLY A 113 4.55 -1.20 -9.86
C GLY A 113 5.31 -2.03 -8.81
N GLY A 114 5.50 -1.50 -7.61
CA GLY A 114 6.18 -2.20 -6.51
C GLY A 114 7.64 -2.52 -6.83
N MET A 115 8.17 -3.55 -6.18
CA MET A 115 9.53 -4.06 -6.42
C MET A 115 9.72 -4.60 -7.84
N SER A 116 8.65 -5.07 -8.50
CA SER A 116 8.70 -5.54 -9.89
C SER A 116 9.03 -4.44 -10.91
N ALA A 117 8.79 -3.16 -10.57
CA ALA A 117 9.15 -2.02 -11.41
C ALA A 117 10.40 -1.28 -10.88
N TRP A 118 11.05 -1.84 -9.85
CA TRP A 118 12.24 -1.25 -9.23
C TRP A 118 13.52 -1.85 -9.79
N PHE A 119 13.50 -3.16 -10.07
CA PHE A 119 14.51 -3.88 -10.84
C PHE A 119 14.12 -3.92 -12.30
#